data_AF-A0A835Z5Z5-F1
#
_entry.id   AF-A0A835Z5Z5-F1
#
_cell.length_a   1.000
_cell.length_b   1.000
_cell.length_c   1.000
_cell.angle_alpha   90.00
_cell.angle_beta   90.00
_cell.angle_gamma   90.00
#
_symmetry.space_group_name_H-M   'P 1'
#
loop_
_entity.id
_entity.type
_entity.pdbx_description
1 polymer ?
#
loop_
_entity_poly.entity_id
_entity_poly.type
_entity_poly.pdbx_seq_one_letter_code
_entity_poly.pdbx_strand_id
1 'polypeptide(L)'
;MMLAAKNPHPRDERVRFVDETHTYYIDGSSDGYLSCTTFIHGLFGKFDADAIITKMMKSPKFAIGDYAGMTREEIKAKWDKNRDEAAAAGTAMHLNLEMYYNDEPHVENTKEWDLFCSYQKDFPDYKAYRTEMIVFAEDLKIAGSIDMVYHDPEEPGSYIICDWKRSKEIKMNNRFQKGCSALTRDLDDCNLVHYSLQLNLYKYILHNYYDMKVNAIFLCVLHPNQDTYLKIEGLDLYDRIEALMRERRAKIERSHGVTPPPNKKPRVEVGDGAEDDANKENIPPSNM
;
A
#
# COMPACT_ATOMS: atom_id res chain seq x y z
N MET A 1 -9.59 13.57 20.46
CA MET A 1 -10.80 12.95 19.83
C MET A 1 -10.31 12.20 18.62
N MET A 2 -10.58 10.89 18.56
CA MET A 2 -10.02 10.00 17.54
C MET A 2 -10.30 10.50 16.11
N LEU A 3 -9.28 10.43 15.26
CA LEU A 3 -9.35 10.86 13.86
C LEU A 3 -10.43 10.09 13.08
N ALA A 4 -10.64 8.81 13.38
CA ALA A 4 -11.71 8.03 12.78
C ALA A 4 -13.11 8.58 13.07
N ALA A 5 -13.35 9.11 14.28
CA ALA A 5 -14.61 9.74 14.64
C ALA A 5 -14.75 11.15 14.05
N LYS A 6 -13.64 11.89 13.89
CA LYS A 6 -13.61 13.21 13.23
C LYS A 6 -13.86 13.09 11.72
N ASN A 7 -13.32 12.04 11.10
CA ASN A 7 -13.34 11.81 9.66
C ASN A 7 -13.94 10.43 9.34
N PRO A 8 -15.24 10.19 9.62
CA PRO A 8 -15.87 8.90 9.36
C PRO A 8 -16.03 8.67 7.86
N HIS A 9 -15.94 7.41 7.44
CA HIS A 9 -16.30 6.99 6.09
C HIS A 9 -17.45 5.98 6.14
N PRO A 10 -18.47 6.04 5.25
CA PRO A 10 -19.61 5.11 5.28
C PRO A 10 -19.23 3.62 5.21
N ARG A 11 -18.04 3.31 4.67
CA ARG A 11 -17.52 1.93 4.59
C ARG A 11 -16.90 1.43 5.89
N ASP A 12 -16.64 2.30 6.87
CA ASP A 12 -16.09 1.90 8.17
C ASP A 12 -17.05 0.92 8.87
N GLU A 13 -18.36 1.11 8.74
CA GLU A 13 -19.39 0.24 9.33
C GLU A 13 -19.41 -1.18 8.75
N ARG A 14 -18.83 -1.38 7.57
CA ARG A 14 -18.81 -2.66 6.86
C ARG A 14 -17.64 -3.55 7.24
N VAL A 15 -16.66 -3.01 7.99
CA VAL A 15 -15.42 -3.74 8.28
C VAL A 15 -15.17 -3.85 9.78
N ARG A 16 -14.75 -5.04 10.20
CA ARG A 16 -14.24 -5.31 11.54
C ARG A 16 -12.89 -5.98 11.42
N PHE A 17 -11.85 -5.30 11.92
CA PHE A 17 -10.51 -5.85 12.03
C PHE A 17 -10.33 -6.54 13.40
N VAL A 18 -9.67 -7.70 13.40
CA VAL A 18 -9.29 -8.44 14.62
C VAL A 18 -7.78 -8.52 14.66
N ASP A 19 -7.17 -7.75 15.55
CA ASP A 19 -5.72 -7.59 15.64
C ASP A 19 -5.01 -8.91 15.97
N GLU A 20 -5.55 -9.68 16.93
CA GLU A 20 -4.92 -10.91 17.44
C GLU A 20 -4.74 -11.99 16.35
N THR A 21 -5.64 -11.99 15.37
CA THR A 21 -5.63 -12.94 14.25
C THR A 21 -5.27 -12.28 12.92
N HIS A 22 -5.00 -10.97 12.94
CA HIS A 22 -4.78 -10.15 11.76
C HIS A 22 -5.83 -10.39 10.65
N THR A 23 -7.10 -10.49 11.05
CA THR A 23 -8.21 -10.91 10.18
C THR A 23 -9.19 -9.77 9.93
N TYR A 24 -9.53 -9.58 8.66
CA TYR A 24 -10.51 -8.59 8.19
C TYR A 24 -11.86 -9.27 7.92
N TYR A 25 -12.90 -8.86 8.64
CA TYR A 25 -14.27 -9.28 8.37
C TYR A 25 -15.02 -8.16 7.66
N ILE A 26 -15.41 -8.40 6.41
CA ILE A 26 -16.16 -7.46 5.57
C ILE A 26 -17.59 -7.98 5.44
N ASP A 27 -18.58 -7.17 5.83
CA ASP A 27 -19.99 -7.54 5.88
C ASP A 27 -20.21 -8.86 6.66
N GLY A 28 -19.44 -9.06 7.74
CA GLY A 28 -19.52 -10.25 8.59
C GLY A 28 -18.72 -11.46 8.11
N SER A 29 -18.03 -11.41 6.96
CA SER A 29 -17.26 -12.53 6.41
C SER A 29 -15.80 -12.17 6.11
N SER A 30 -14.88 -13.10 6.40
CA SER A 30 -13.48 -13.03 5.99
C SER A 30 -13.15 -13.98 4.83
N ASP A 31 -14.16 -14.67 4.28
CA ASP A 31 -13.94 -15.72 3.28
C ASP A 31 -13.35 -15.19 1.97
N GLY A 32 -12.26 -15.84 1.56
CA GLY A 32 -11.50 -15.52 0.34
C GLY A 32 -10.68 -14.22 0.39
N TYR A 33 -10.74 -13.45 1.49
CA TYR A 33 -10.00 -12.20 1.62
C TYR A 33 -8.50 -12.43 1.87
N LEU A 34 -7.68 -11.65 1.19
CA LEU A 34 -6.25 -11.54 1.43
C LEU A 34 -5.93 -10.18 2.04
N SER A 35 -4.94 -10.13 2.93
CA SER A 35 -4.35 -8.84 3.29
C SER A 35 -3.56 -8.26 2.09
N CYS A 36 -3.44 -6.93 2.02
CA CYS A 36 -2.62 -6.26 1.01
C CYS A 36 -1.18 -6.78 1.04
N THR A 37 -0.61 -6.95 2.23
CA THR A 37 0.73 -7.53 2.42
C THR A 37 0.83 -8.95 1.87
N THR A 38 -0.16 -9.81 2.13
CA THR A 38 -0.18 -11.20 1.63
C THR A 38 -0.29 -11.23 0.12
N PHE A 39 -1.13 -10.37 -0.47
CA PHE A 39 -1.27 -10.25 -1.92
C PHE A 39 0.05 -9.84 -2.57
N ILE A 40 0.72 -8.80 -2.05
CA ILE A 40 2.00 -8.32 -2.59
C ILE A 40 3.12 -9.36 -2.41
N HIS A 41 3.24 -10.01 -1.25
CA HIS A 41 4.22 -11.07 -1.03
C HIS A 41 4.06 -12.24 -2.00
N GLY A 42 2.83 -12.54 -2.44
CA GLY A 42 2.55 -13.56 -3.45
C GLY A 42 3.12 -13.25 -4.85
N LEU A 43 3.60 -12.02 -5.09
CA LEU A 43 4.18 -11.61 -6.38
C LEU A 43 5.68 -11.87 -6.48
N PHE A 44 6.32 -12.33 -5.41
CA PHE A 44 7.77 -12.50 -5.28
C PHE A 44 8.16 -13.91 -4.82
N GLY A 45 9.46 -14.19 -4.78
CA GLY A 45 9.98 -15.49 -4.37
C GLY A 45 9.78 -15.71 -2.87
N LYS A 46 9.56 -16.96 -2.45
CA LYS A 46 9.56 -17.28 -1.01
C LYS A 46 10.99 -17.22 -0.48
N PHE A 47 11.13 -16.75 0.75
CA PHE A 47 12.41 -16.78 1.46
C PHE A 47 12.82 -18.23 1.74
N ASP A 48 13.92 -18.66 1.12
CA ASP A 48 14.51 -19.99 1.33
C ASP A 48 15.75 -19.85 2.20
N ALA A 49 15.56 -20.02 3.51
CA ALA A 49 16.63 -19.90 4.50
C ALA A 49 17.77 -20.89 4.21
N ASP A 50 17.46 -22.13 3.82
CA ASP A 50 18.45 -23.17 3.61
C ASP A 50 19.30 -22.93 2.36
N ALA A 51 18.69 -22.49 1.27
CA ALA A 51 19.40 -22.10 0.07
C ALA A 51 20.34 -20.90 0.32
N ILE A 52 19.86 -19.90 1.06
CA ILE A 52 20.64 -18.70 1.40
C ILE A 52 21.83 -19.07 2.29
N ILE A 53 21.60 -19.83 3.37
CA ILE A 53 22.67 -20.27 4.29
C ILE A 53 23.69 -21.13 3.53
N THR A 54 23.23 -22.03 2.67
CA THR A 54 24.13 -22.85 1.83
C THR A 54 25.02 -21.98 0.94
N LYS A 55 24.48 -20.91 0.34
CA LYS A 55 25.25 -19.96 -0.47
C LYS A 55 26.22 -19.14 0.39
N MET A 56 25.78 -18.69 1.57
CA MET A 56 26.61 -17.94 2.51
C MET A 56 27.83 -18.75 2.96
N MET A 57 27.63 -19.98 3.42
CA MET A 57 28.70 -20.86 3.93
C MET A 57 29.75 -21.23 2.88
N LYS A 58 29.39 -21.20 1.58
CA LYS A 58 30.35 -21.41 0.48
C LYS A 58 31.26 -20.21 0.22
N SER A 59 30.91 -19.03 0.72
CA SER A 59 31.70 -17.81 0.53
C SER A 59 32.89 -17.77 1.47
N PRO A 60 34.10 -17.40 1.00
CA PRO A 60 35.25 -17.15 1.89
C PRO A 60 34.97 -16.10 2.97
N LYS A 61 34.02 -15.17 2.71
CA LYS A 61 33.61 -14.14 3.68
C LYS A 61 32.86 -14.69 4.88
N PHE A 62 32.34 -15.92 4.82
CA PHE A 62 31.61 -16.52 5.94
C PHE A 62 32.51 -16.72 7.17
N ALA A 63 33.76 -17.12 6.95
CA ALA A 63 34.71 -17.42 8.02
C ALA A 63 35.13 -16.18 8.86
N ILE A 64 34.85 -14.98 8.38
CA ILE A 64 35.24 -13.71 9.02
C ILE A 64 34.06 -12.76 9.26
N GLY A 65 32.83 -13.20 8.96
CA GLY A 65 31.63 -12.37 9.08
C GLY A 65 30.85 -12.59 10.37
N ASP A 66 29.70 -11.92 10.49
CA ASP A 66 28.81 -11.93 11.67
C ASP A 66 28.21 -13.31 12.05
N TYR A 67 28.43 -14.30 11.21
CA TYR A 67 27.98 -15.68 11.36
C TYR A 67 29.14 -16.68 11.43
N ALA A 68 30.38 -16.20 11.52
CA ALA A 68 31.56 -17.06 11.63
C ALA A 68 31.45 -17.99 12.84
N GLY A 69 31.67 -19.28 12.62
CA GLY A 69 31.57 -20.32 13.66
C GLY A 69 30.14 -20.76 14.02
N MET A 70 29.10 -20.13 13.47
CA MET A 70 27.71 -20.53 13.73
C MET A 70 27.28 -21.70 12.85
N THR A 71 26.48 -22.59 13.42
CA THR A 71 25.72 -23.64 12.74
C THR A 71 24.55 -23.06 11.94
N ARG A 72 23.94 -23.87 11.07
CA ARG A 72 22.76 -23.44 10.29
C ARG A 72 21.59 -23.10 11.20
N GLU A 73 21.40 -23.90 12.23
CA GLU A 73 20.34 -23.78 13.22
C GLU A 73 20.52 -22.50 14.05
N GLU A 74 21.75 -22.19 14.46
CA GLU A 74 22.07 -20.94 15.16
C GLU A 74 21.83 -19.71 14.27
N ILE A 75 22.16 -19.77 12.97
CA ILE A 75 21.89 -18.68 12.03
C ILE A 75 20.37 -18.46 11.88
N LYS A 76 19.60 -19.54 11.70
CA LYS A 76 18.13 -19.47 11.61
C LYS A 76 17.53 -18.90 12.89
N ALA A 77 17.94 -19.40 14.06
CA ALA A 77 17.48 -18.90 15.35
C ALA A 77 17.83 -17.41 15.55
N LYS A 78 19.02 -16.97 15.12
CA LYS A 78 19.40 -15.55 15.14
C LYS A 78 18.53 -14.71 14.21
N TRP A 79 18.18 -15.20 13.03
CA TRP A 79 17.26 -14.51 12.11
C TRP A 79 15.83 -14.44 12.67
N ASP A 80 15.31 -15.53 13.23
CA ASP A 80 13.97 -15.57 13.83
C ASP A 80 13.89 -14.62 15.03
N LYS A 81 14.89 -14.66 15.93
CA LYS A 81 14.96 -13.72 17.06
C LYS A 81 14.99 -12.26 16.58
N ASN A 82 15.82 -11.95 15.58
CA ASN A 82 15.89 -10.59 15.03
C ASN A 82 14.56 -10.17 14.38
N ARG A 83 13.85 -11.09 13.72
CA ARG A 83 12.53 -10.84 13.13
C ARG A 83 11.53 -10.48 14.22
N ASP A 84 11.46 -11.28 15.27
CA ASP A 84 10.46 -11.12 16.34
C ASP A 84 10.73 -9.84 17.15
N GLU A 85 12.00 -9.54 17.48
CA GLU A 85 12.38 -8.29 18.13
C GLU A 85 12.10 -7.06 17.25
N ALA A 86 12.41 -7.13 15.95
CA ALA A 86 12.14 -6.04 15.02
C ALA A 86 10.63 -5.81 14.82
N ALA A 87 9.84 -6.88 14.73
CA ALA A 87 8.40 -6.82 14.61
C ALA A 87 7.76 -6.20 15.86
N ALA A 88 8.11 -6.69 17.06
CA ALA A 88 7.58 -6.17 18.32
C ALA A 88 7.88 -4.67 18.51
N ALA A 89 9.13 -4.26 18.22
CA ALA A 89 9.50 -2.86 18.31
C ALA A 89 8.87 -1.99 17.22
N GLY A 90 8.63 -2.55 16.03
CA GLY A 90 7.85 -1.89 14.97
C GLY A 90 6.39 -1.66 15.39
N THR A 91 5.72 -2.69 15.90
CA THR A 91 4.35 -2.59 16.44
C THR A 91 4.25 -1.54 17.53
N ALA A 92 5.19 -1.53 18.49
CA ALA A 92 5.24 -0.53 19.54
C ALA A 92 5.39 0.90 18.99
N MET A 93 6.23 1.08 17.96
CA MET A 93 6.39 2.38 17.30
C MET A 93 5.11 2.84 16.60
N HIS A 94 4.44 1.97 15.81
CA HIS A 94 3.19 2.33 15.14
C HIS A 94 2.11 2.74 16.15
N LEU A 95 1.90 1.90 17.18
CA LEU A 95 0.92 2.18 18.23
C LEU A 95 1.18 3.52 18.91
N ASN A 96 2.46 3.82 19.20
CA ASN A 96 2.84 5.07 19.84
C ASN A 96 2.49 6.30 18.98
N LEU A 97 2.76 6.22 17.67
CA LEU A 97 2.43 7.29 16.74
C LEU A 97 0.91 7.42 16.55
N GLU A 98 0.19 6.31 16.45
CA GLU A 98 -1.26 6.31 16.39
C GLU A 98 -1.88 6.99 17.63
N MET A 99 -1.38 6.66 18.83
CA MET A 99 -1.83 7.27 20.09
C MET A 99 -1.61 8.79 20.06
N TYR A 100 -0.43 9.26 19.64
CA TYR A 100 -0.16 10.69 19.50
C TYR A 100 -1.18 11.38 18.59
N TYR A 101 -1.39 10.87 17.38
CA TYR A 101 -2.31 11.50 16.41
C TYR A 101 -3.77 11.48 16.84
N ASN A 102 -4.16 10.57 17.74
CA ASN A 102 -5.52 10.47 18.26
C ASN A 102 -5.75 11.26 19.56
N ASP A 103 -4.77 12.04 20.00
CA ASP A 103 -4.76 12.77 21.28
C ASP A 103 -4.80 11.84 22.51
N GLU A 104 -4.22 10.64 22.40
CA GLU A 104 -4.17 9.63 23.47
C GLU A 104 -2.80 9.63 24.18
N PRO A 105 -2.70 9.10 25.42
CA PRO A 105 -1.42 8.94 26.12
C PRO A 105 -0.43 8.11 25.29
N HIS A 106 0.77 8.65 25.11
CA HIS A 106 1.83 8.04 24.30
C HIS A 106 3.19 8.21 25.00
N VAL A 107 4.20 7.55 24.46
CA VAL A 107 5.56 7.44 24.98
C VAL A 107 6.49 8.37 24.19
N GLU A 108 7.02 9.39 24.87
CA GLU A 108 7.89 10.39 24.26
C GLU A 108 9.39 10.10 24.46
N ASN A 109 9.77 9.15 25.32
CA ASN A 109 11.16 8.90 25.69
C ASN A 109 11.81 7.77 24.87
N THR A 110 11.61 7.78 23.55
CA THR A 110 12.23 6.81 22.62
C THR A 110 12.98 7.52 21.50
N LYS A 111 13.99 6.85 20.94
CA LYS A 111 14.74 7.43 19.80
C LYS A 111 13.82 7.58 18.58
N GLU A 112 12.91 6.64 18.37
CA GLU A 112 11.90 6.67 17.32
C GLU A 112 11.00 7.91 17.44
N TRP A 113 10.63 8.30 18.67
CA TRP A 113 9.88 9.53 18.94
C TRP A 113 10.67 10.79 18.58
N ASP A 114 11.94 10.89 18.97
CA ASP A 114 12.79 12.04 18.61
C ASP A 114 12.90 12.21 17.08
N LEU A 115 13.01 11.10 16.35
CA LEU A 115 13.04 11.07 14.89
C LEU A 115 11.70 11.52 14.31
N PHE A 116 10.60 11.07 14.90
CA PHE A 116 9.25 11.48 14.52
C PHE A 116 9.00 12.98 14.76
N CYS A 117 9.43 13.53 15.89
CA CYS A 117 9.34 14.97 16.16
C CYS A 117 10.15 15.79 15.15
N SER A 118 11.32 15.29 14.74
CA SER A 118 12.13 15.92 13.69
C SER A 118 11.37 15.94 12.36
N TYR A 119 10.71 14.83 12.00
CA TYR A 119 9.83 14.76 10.84
C TYR A 119 8.66 15.75 10.92
N GLN A 120 7.95 15.81 12.06
CA GLN A 120 6.83 16.75 12.25
C GLN A 120 7.26 18.21 12.10
N LYS A 121 8.46 18.56 12.58
CA LYS A 121 9.02 19.90 12.48
C LYS A 121 9.30 20.31 11.03
N ASP A 122 9.76 19.37 10.21
CA ASP A 122 10.12 19.63 8.81
C ASP A 122 8.89 19.65 7.89
N PHE A 123 7.79 19.00 8.29
CA PHE A 123 6.53 18.93 7.54
C PHE A 123 5.33 19.45 8.36
N PRO A 124 5.35 20.71 8.83
CA PRO A 124 4.30 21.24 9.72
C PRO A 124 2.93 21.34 9.05
N ASP A 125 2.88 21.37 7.71
CA ASP A 125 1.64 21.49 6.94
C ASP A 125 0.95 20.14 6.68
N TYR A 126 1.58 19.01 7.02
CA TYR A 126 0.99 17.69 6.85
C TYR A 126 -0.02 17.40 7.96
N LYS A 127 -1.29 17.73 7.68
CA LYS A 127 -2.40 17.56 8.63
C LYS A 127 -2.98 16.16 8.56
N ALA A 128 -2.97 15.45 9.68
CA ALA A 128 -3.49 14.08 9.76
C ALA A 128 -5.00 14.04 9.45
N TYR A 129 -5.39 13.13 8.56
CA TYR A 129 -6.78 12.83 8.24
C TYR A 129 -7.24 11.57 8.97
N ARG A 130 -6.51 10.46 8.82
CA ARG A 130 -6.81 9.16 9.47
C ARG A 130 -5.52 8.41 9.80
N THR A 131 -5.51 7.72 10.93
CA THR A 131 -4.52 6.69 11.30
C THR A 131 -5.13 5.30 11.12
N GLU A 132 -4.28 4.30 10.87
CA GLU A 132 -4.66 2.87 10.81
C GLU A 132 -5.99 2.65 10.06
N MET A 133 -6.13 3.32 8.90
CA MET A 133 -7.38 3.33 8.15
C MET A 133 -7.56 1.98 7.46
N ILE A 134 -8.56 1.23 7.93
CA ILE A 134 -8.91 -0.05 7.33
C ILE A 134 -9.62 0.18 5.99
N VAL A 135 -9.04 -0.38 4.93
CA VAL A 135 -9.57 -0.29 3.57
C VAL A 135 -9.80 -1.66 2.96
N PHE A 136 -10.80 -1.78 2.08
CA PHE A 136 -11.08 -3.04 1.38
C PHE A 136 -11.70 -2.83 -0.01
N ALA A 137 -11.46 -3.80 -0.87
CA ALA A 137 -12.06 -3.97 -2.20
C ALA A 137 -12.78 -5.34 -2.24
N GLU A 138 -14.11 -5.32 -2.17
CA GLU A 138 -14.95 -6.50 -1.94
C GLU A 138 -14.96 -7.49 -3.12
N ASP A 139 -14.92 -6.96 -4.34
CA ASP A 139 -14.85 -7.69 -5.60
C ASP A 139 -13.45 -8.26 -5.89
N LEU A 140 -12.41 -7.69 -5.28
CA LEU A 140 -11.03 -8.16 -5.36
C LEU A 140 -10.65 -9.08 -4.20
N LYS A 141 -11.51 -9.13 -3.16
CA LYS A 141 -11.27 -9.85 -1.90
C LYS A 141 -9.90 -9.48 -1.32
N ILE A 142 -9.65 -8.17 -1.21
CA ILE A 142 -8.41 -7.60 -0.66
C ILE A 142 -8.78 -6.59 0.41
N ALA A 143 -8.08 -6.62 1.54
CA ALA A 143 -8.20 -5.65 2.63
C ALA A 143 -6.83 -5.29 3.22
N GLY A 144 -6.72 -4.17 3.93
CA GLY A 144 -5.49 -3.79 4.61
C GLY A 144 -5.67 -2.58 5.53
N SER A 145 -4.64 -2.26 6.30
CA SER A 145 -4.56 -1.04 7.12
C SER A 145 -3.55 -0.07 6.51
N ILE A 146 -3.96 1.19 6.36
CA ILE A 146 -3.08 2.29 5.95
C ILE A 146 -2.63 3.01 7.21
N ASP A 147 -1.32 2.99 7.50
CA ASP A 147 -0.77 3.58 8.73
C ASP A 147 -1.20 5.04 8.93
N MET A 148 -1.05 5.87 7.88
CA MET A 148 -1.33 7.30 7.94
C MET A 148 -1.83 7.84 6.61
N VAL A 149 -2.94 8.58 6.68
CA VAL A 149 -3.46 9.41 5.60
C VAL A 149 -3.42 10.86 6.06
N TYR A 150 -2.76 11.72 5.29
CA TYR A 150 -2.75 13.16 5.47
C TYR A 150 -3.65 13.84 4.45
N HIS A 151 -4.13 15.04 4.78
CA HIS A 151 -4.54 15.98 3.74
C HIS A 151 -3.32 16.42 2.92
N ASP A 152 -3.49 16.51 1.61
CA ASP A 152 -2.50 17.13 0.73
C ASP A 152 -2.53 18.67 0.95
N PRO A 153 -1.43 19.29 1.40
CA PRO A 153 -1.39 20.74 1.58
C PRO A 153 -1.42 21.51 0.26
N GLU A 154 -1.04 20.90 -0.87
CA GLU A 154 -0.96 21.54 -2.18
C GLU A 154 -2.28 21.51 -2.94
N GLU A 155 -3.12 20.48 -2.70
CA GLU A 155 -4.39 20.29 -3.40
C GLU A 155 -5.54 19.97 -2.42
N PRO A 156 -6.39 20.96 -2.07
CA PRO A 156 -7.54 20.76 -1.20
C PRO A 156 -8.46 19.64 -1.69
N GLY A 157 -8.84 18.75 -0.77
CA GLY A 157 -9.67 17.57 -1.07
C GLY A 157 -8.88 16.36 -1.59
N SER A 158 -7.56 16.47 -1.72
CA SER A 158 -6.67 15.35 -2.01
C SER A 158 -5.91 14.90 -0.77
N TYR A 159 -5.28 13.72 -0.88
CA TYR A 159 -4.65 13.04 0.24
C TYR A 159 -3.23 12.57 -0.09
N ILE A 160 -2.47 12.33 0.96
CA ILE A 160 -1.13 11.72 0.90
C ILE A 160 -1.12 10.50 1.81
N ILE A 161 -0.54 9.40 1.34
CA ILE A 161 -0.32 8.21 2.18
C ILE A 161 1.11 8.21 2.68
N CYS A 162 1.27 8.03 3.99
CA CYS A 162 2.53 7.77 4.64
C CYS A 162 2.48 6.38 5.28
N ASP A 163 3.56 5.63 5.12
CA ASP A 163 3.76 4.35 5.77
C ASP A 163 5.00 4.43 6.67
N TRP A 164 4.80 4.13 7.96
CA TRP A 164 5.84 4.20 8.97
C TRP A 164 6.72 2.96 8.87
N LYS A 165 8.03 3.14 8.96
CA LYS A 165 8.97 2.02 8.88
C LYS A 165 10.03 2.08 9.94
N ARG A 166 10.16 0.97 10.68
CA ARG A 166 11.28 0.71 11.59
C ARG A 166 12.30 -0.23 10.98
N SER A 167 12.78 0.09 9.77
CA SER A 167 13.76 -0.75 9.06
C SER A 167 15.18 -0.20 9.20
N LYS A 168 16.16 -1.07 9.45
CA LYS A 168 17.59 -0.69 9.47
C LYS A 168 18.07 -0.13 8.12
N GLU A 169 17.46 -0.59 7.03
CA GLU A 169 17.82 -0.22 5.67
C GLU A 169 16.61 -0.36 4.74
N ILE A 170 16.48 0.55 3.78
CA ILE A 170 15.60 0.40 2.62
C ILE A 170 16.45 0.04 1.41
N LYS A 171 16.43 -1.22 1.01
CA LYS A 171 17.11 -1.74 -0.18
C LYS A 171 16.36 -1.28 -1.42
N MET A 172 17.04 -0.46 -2.22
CA MET A 172 16.47 0.11 -3.44
C MET A 172 16.56 -0.81 -4.65
N ASN A 173 17.39 -1.86 -4.59
CA ASN A 173 17.58 -2.80 -5.69
C ASN A 173 17.95 -4.22 -5.20
N ASN A 174 17.81 -5.20 -6.10
CA ASN A 174 18.25 -6.57 -5.91
C ASN A 174 18.65 -7.20 -7.26
N ARG A 175 19.95 -7.40 -7.46
CA ARG A 175 20.50 -7.97 -8.71
C ARG A 175 20.25 -9.48 -8.86
N PHE A 176 19.83 -10.16 -7.80
CA PHE A 176 19.77 -11.63 -7.76
C PHE A 176 18.35 -12.18 -7.82
N GLN A 177 17.35 -11.36 -7.47
CA GLN A 177 15.96 -11.80 -7.34
C GLN A 177 15.03 -10.74 -7.91
N LYS A 178 13.96 -11.21 -8.56
CA LYS A 178 12.94 -10.44 -9.26
C LYS A 178 11.56 -11.01 -8.91
N GLY A 179 10.49 -10.31 -9.29
CA GLY A 179 9.13 -10.83 -9.15
C GLY A 179 8.86 -12.11 -9.97
N CYS A 180 7.87 -12.89 -9.54
CA CYS A 180 7.57 -14.21 -10.08
C CYS A 180 6.53 -14.20 -11.21
N SER A 181 5.87 -13.06 -11.47
CA SER A 181 4.78 -12.95 -12.44
C SER A 181 5.20 -12.18 -13.70
N ALA A 182 4.42 -12.30 -14.79
CA ALA A 182 4.68 -11.52 -16.00
C ALA A 182 4.67 -9.99 -15.75
N LEU A 183 3.89 -9.55 -14.75
CA LEU A 183 3.75 -8.15 -14.33
C LEU A 183 4.81 -7.74 -13.28
N THR A 184 5.60 -8.64 -12.72
CA THR A 184 6.58 -8.28 -11.67
C THR A 184 8.00 -8.76 -11.95
N ARG A 185 8.23 -9.56 -13.00
CA ARG A 185 9.54 -10.10 -13.38
C ARG A 185 10.61 -9.06 -13.71
N ASP A 186 10.22 -7.84 -14.05
CA ASP A 186 11.13 -6.72 -14.27
C ASP A 186 11.48 -5.98 -12.97
N LEU A 187 10.65 -6.13 -11.93
CA LEU A 187 10.82 -5.47 -10.64
C LEU A 187 11.78 -6.25 -9.73
N ASP A 188 12.66 -5.52 -9.05
CA ASP A 188 13.56 -6.08 -8.03
C ASP A 188 12.78 -6.61 -6.83
N ASP A 189 13.17 -7.80 -6.35
CA ASP A 189 12.71 -8.33 -5.05
C ASP A 189 13.48 -7.61 -3.93
N CYS A 190 13.02 -6.40 -3.62
CA CYS A 190 13.57 -5.55 -2.57
C CYS A 190 12.47 -4.79 -1.83
N ASN A 191 12.77 -4.31 -0.63
CA ASN A 191 11.75 -3.73 0.23
C ASN A 191 11.16 -2.42 -0.31
N LEU A 192 11.92 -1.57 -1.02
CA LEU A 192 11.35 -0.39 -1.67
C LEU A 192 10.24 -0.77 -2.65
N VAL A 193 10.47 -1.77 -3.50
CA VAL A 193 9.47 -2.23 -4.48
C VAL A 193 8.25 -2.81 -3.76
N HIS A 194 8.46 -3.65 -2.73
CA HIS A 194 7.35 -4.27 -2.00
C HIS A 194 6.47 -3.21 -1.34
N TYR A 195 7.07 -2.24 -0.64
CA TYR A 195 6.33 -1.16 0.01
C TYR A 195 5.68 -0.23 -1.02
N SER A 196 6.35 0.07 -2.13
CA SER A 196 5.76 0.89 -3.21
C SER A 196 4.55 0.21 -3.83
N LEU A 197 4.59 -1.10 -4.10
CA LEU A 197 3.42 -1.84 -4.59
C LEU A 197 2.27 -1.81 -3.56
N GLN A 198 2.57 -1.98 -2.27
CA GLN A 198 1.57 -1.90 -1.22
C GLN A 198 0.91 -0.51 -1.14
N LEU A 199 1.71 0.56 -1.13
CA LEU A 199 1.21 1.94 -1.12
C LEU A 199 0.38 2.27 -2.36
N ASN A 200 0.80 1.82 -3.55
CA ASN A 200 0.01 1.98 -4.77
C ASN A 200 -1.29 1.14 -4.74
N LEU A 201 -1.30 -0.02 -4.08
CA LEU A 201 -2.51 -0.80 -3.85
C LEU A 201 -3.49 -0.06 -2.93
N TYR A 202 -3.01 0.57 -1.86
CA TYR A 202 -3.84 1.43 -1.02
C TYR A 202 -4.40 2.62 -1.80
N LYS A 203 -3.54 3.31 -2.57
CA LYS A 203 -3.95 4.38 -3.48
C LYS A 203 -5.03 3.92 -4.47
N TYR A 204 -4.88 2.73 -5.07
CA TYR A 204 -5.90 2.15 -5.95
C TYR A 204 -7.22 1.90 -5.22
N ILE A 205 -7.19 1.33 -4.01
CA ILE A 205 -8.40 1.06 -3.24
C ILE A 205 -9.10 2.38 -2.87
N LEU A 206 -8.36 3.38 -2.40
CA LEU A 206 -8.92 4.69 -2.05
C LEU A 206 -9.57 5.39 -3.23
N HIS A 207 -8.91 5.39 -4.40
CA HIS A 207 -9.45 5.98 -5.63
C HIS A 207 -10.75 5.31 -6.07
N ASN A 208 -10.80 3.97 -6.06
CA ASN A 208 -11.87 3.22 -6.72
C ASN A 208 -13.03 2.83 -5.80
N TYR A 209 -12.82 2.83 -4.48
CA TYR A 209 -13.80 2.33 -3.50
C TYR A 209 -14.18 3.36 -2.43
N TYR A 210 -13.40 4.44 -2.27
CA TYR A 210 -13.60 5.45 -1.23
C TYR A 210 -13.78 6.87 -1.78
N ASP A 211 -13.69 7.08 -3.10
CA ASP A 211 -13.74 8.42 -3.73
C ASP A 211 -12.70 9.39 -3.14
N MET A 212 -11.53 8.86 -2.78
CA MET A 212 -10.43 9.60 -2.17
C MET A 212 -9.25 9.68 -3.13
N LYS A 213 -8.94 10.88 -3.62
CA LYS A 213 -7.80 11.13 -4.51
C LYS A 213 -6.50 11.19 -3.71
N VAL A 214 -5.51 10.38 -4.07
CA VAL A 214 -4.19 10.35 -3.44
C VAL A 214 -3.12 10.81 -4.42
N ASN A 215 -2.45 11.90 -4.09
CA ASN A 215 -1.46 12.53 -4.97
C ASN A 215 -0.05 12.01 -4.71
N ALA A 216 0.30 11.76 -3.44
CA ALA A 216 1.63 11.29 -3.07
C ALA A 216 1.57 10.08 -2.13
N ILE A 217 2.63 9.27 -2.21
CA ILE A 217 2.84 8.09 -1.36
C ILE A 217 4.32 8.06 -0.94
N PHE A 218 4.60 7.85 0.33
CA PHE A 218 5.99 7.77 0.79
C PHE A 218 6.15 6.91 2.05
N LEU A 219 7.40 6.51 2.30
CA LEU A 219 7.84 5.86 3.52
C LEU A 219 8.49 6.89 4.44
N CYS A 220 8.18 6.82 5.73
CA CYS A 220 8.92 7.54 6.76
C CYS A 220 9.63 6.54 7.68
N VAL A 221 10.95 6.46 7.52
CA VAL A 221 11.80 5.52 8.26
C VAL A 221 12.28 6.17 9.56
N LEU A 222 11.99 5.51 10.67
CA LEU A 222 12.24 5.97 12.05
C LEU A 222 13.05 4.91 12.82
N HIS A 223 14.19 4.48 12.28
CA HIS A 223 15.00 3.45 12.95
C HIS A 223 15.94 4.08 14.00
N PRO A 224 16.18 3.49 15.18
CA PRO A 224 17.04 4.12 16.20
C PRO A 224 18.53 4.25 15.85
N ASN A 225 18.99 3.63 14.75
CA ASN A 225 20.40 3.65 14.33
C ASN A 225 20.77 4.85 13.43
N GLN A 226 19.81 5.69 13.07
CA GLN A 226 20.01 6.85 12.19
C GLN A 226 19.98 8.13 13.02
N ASP A 227 20.69 9.14 12.54
CA ASP A 227 20.77 10.44 13.22
C ASP A 227 19.43 11.19 13.14
N THR A 228 18.79 11.16 11.97
CA THR A 228 17.47 11.75 11.67
C THR A 228 16.57 10.78 10.89
N TYR A 229 15.30 11.14 10.69
CA TYR A 229 14.34 10.35 9.92
C TYR A 229 14.72 10.28 8.43
N LEU A 230 14.21 9.29 7.70
CA LEU A 230 14.32 9.24 6.24
C LEU A 230 12.94 9.27 5.62
N LYS A 231 12.67 10.30 4.80
CA LYS A 231 11.49 10.33 3.91
C LYS A 231 11.90 9.80 2.54
N ILE A 232 11.24 8.75 2.07
CA ILE A 232 11.54 8.08 0.80
C ILE A 232 10.26 8.04 -0.02
N GLU A 233 10.25 8.73 -1.16
CA GLU A 233 9.12 8.66 -2.09
C GLU A 233 8.90 7.22 -2.57
N GLY A 234 7.64 6.79 -2.58
CA GLY A 234 7.27 5.52 -3.17
C GLY A 234 7.46 5.56 -4.69
N LEU A 235 7.82 4.42 -5.28
CA LEU A 235 7.83 4.28 -6.73
C LEU A 235 6.40 4.42 -7.26
N ASP A 236 6.22 5.16 -8.35
CA ASP A 236 4.94 5.17 -9.06
C ASP A 236 4.76 3.84 -9.79
N LEU A 237 3.90 2.99 -9.24
CA LEU A 237 3.57 1.66 -9.76
C LEU A 237 2.07 1.54 -9.95
N TYR A 238 1.35 2.65 -10.09
CA TYR A 238 -0.11 2.66 -10.15
C TYR A 238 -0.63 1.83 -11.33
N ASP A 239 -0.12 2.08 -12.54
CA ASP A 239 -0.47 1.29 -13.75
C ASP A 239 -0.22 -0.21 -13.55
N ARG A 240 0.81 -0.56 -12.77
CA ARG A 240 1.12 -1.96 -12.45
C ARG A 240 0.07 -2.56 -11.54
N ILE A 241 -0.34 -1.82 -10.51
CA ILE A 241 -1.44 -2.22 -9.63
C ILE A 241 -2.72 -2.37 -10.44
N GLU A 242 -3.07 -1.44 -11.34
CA GLU A 242 -4.26 -1.59 -12.18
C GLU A 242 -4.24 -2.87 -13.03
N ALA A 243 -3.08 -3.19 -13.63
CA ALA A 243 -2.91 -4.46 -14.35
C ALA A 243 -3.08 -5.68 -13.43
N LEU A 244 -2.49 -5.66 -12.23
CA LEU A 244 -2.60 -6.72 -11.23
C LEU A 244 -4.04 -6.89 -10.73
N MET A 245 -4.77 -5.80 -10.50
CA MET A 245 -6.16 -5.82 -10.05
C MET A 245 -7.08 -6.37 -11.15
N ARG A 246 -6.82 -6.04 -12.43
CA ARG A 246 -7.53 -6.66 -13.56
C ARG A 246 -7.30 -8.18 -13.62
N GLU A 247 -6.06 -8.64 -13.49
CA GLU A 247 -5.78 -10.09 -13.44
C GLU A 247 -6.46 -10.77 -12.25
N ARG A 248 -6.43 -10.13 -11.08
CA ARG A 248 -7.05 -10.64 -9.85
C ARG A 248 -8.56 -10.77 -10.00
N ARG A 249 -9.23 -9.74 -10.51
CA ARG A 249 -10.66 -9.72 -10.81
C ARG A 249 -11.04 -10.87 -11.74
N ALA A 250 -10.34 -11.00 -12.88
CA ALA A 250 -10.60 -12.08 -13.83
C ALA A 250 -10.38 -13.47 -13.23
N LYS A 251 -9.44 -13.63 -12.28
CA LYS A 251 -9.24 -14.89 -11.54
C LYS A 251 -10.42 -15.21 -10.61
N ILE A 252 -10.96 -14.21 -9.91
CA ILE A 252 -12.11 -14.37 -9.00
C ILE A 252 -13.38 -14.70 -9.79
N GLU A 253 -13.64 -14.00 -10.89
CA GLU A 253 -14.82 -14.24 -11.74
C GLU A 253 -14.82 -15.67 -12.29
N ARG A 254 -13.66 -16.15 -12.78
CA ARG A 254 -13.49 -17.54 -13.22
C ARG A 254 -13.70 -18.56 -12.11
N SER A 255 -13.24 -18.29 -10.88
CA SER A 255 -13.41 -19.23 -9.77
C SER A 255 -14.85 -19.32 -9.27
N HIS A 256 -15.69 -18.31 -9.55
CA HIS A 256 -17.11 -18.27 -9.16
C HIS A 256 -18.06 -18.64 -10.31
N GLY A 257 -17.54 -19.07 -11.47
CA GLY A 257 -18.36 -19.44 -12.63
C GLY A 257 -19.09 -18.26 -13.30
N VAL A 258 -18.69 -17.02 -12.99
CA VAL A 258 -19.28 -15.81 -13.58
C VAL A 258 -18.48 -15.47 -14.85
N THR A 259 -19.13 -15.56 -16.01
CA THR A 259 -18.59 -14.99 -17.24
C THR A 259 -18.38 -13.49 -17.07
N PRO A 260 -17.19 -12.93 -17.39
CA PRO A 260 -16.94 -11.51 -17.25
C PRO A 260 -17.98 -10.71 -18.04
N PRO A 261 -18.47 -9.56 -17.51
CA PRO A 261 -19.32 -8.67 -18.30
C PRO A 261 -18.57 -8.24 -19.56
N PRO A 262 -19.25 -8.14 -20.72
CA PRO A 262 -18.59 -7.72 -21.95
C PRO A 262 -17.95 -6.34 -21.74
N ASN A 263 -16.68 -6.21 -22.14
CA ASN A 263 -15.92 -4.96 -22.11
C ASN A 263 -16.81 -3.79 -22.53
N LYS A 264 -17.10 -2.86 -21.61
CA LYS A 264 -17.67 -1.57 -21.98
C LYS A 264 -16.64 -0.90 -22.89
N LYS A 265 -16.97 -0.79 -24.18
CA LYS A 265 -16.21 0.03 -25.12
C LYS A 265 -16.09 1.43 -24.52
N PRO A 266 -14.95 2.13 -24.69
CA PRO A 266 -14.84 3.53 -24.29
C PRO A 266 -15.99 4.31 -24.94
N ARG A 267 -16.62 5.15 -24.12
CA ARG A 267 -17.73 6.02 -24.52
C ARG A 267 -17.24 6.88 -25.69
N VAL A 268 -17.73 6.60 -26.88
CA VAL A 268 -17.62 7.54 -28.01
C VAL A 268 -18.53 8.70 -27.63
N GLU A 269 -17.93 9.88 -27.43
CA GLU A 269 -18.69 11.12 -27.36
C GLU A 269 -19.40 11.31 -28.70
N VAL A 270 -20.70 11.09 -28.71
CA VAL A 270 -21.57 11.50 -29.80
C VAL A 270 -21.92 12.95 -29.50
N GLY A 271 -21.41 13.85 -30.35
CA GLY A 271 -21.80 15.26 -30.31
C GLY A 271 -23.28 15.40 -30.63
N ASP A 272 -23.99 16.13 -29.77
CA ASP A 272 -25.35 16.57 -30.00
C ASP A 272 -25.39 17.53 -31.20
N GLY A 273 -26.03 17.09 -32.29
CA GLY A 273 -26.47 17.92 -33.40
C GLY A 273 -27.96 17.71 -33.58
N ALA A 274 -28.76 18.62 -33.02
CA ALA A 274 -30.20 18.62 -33.07
C ALA A 274 -30.74 18.77 -34.51
N GLU A 275 -31.78 17.99 -34.80
CA GLU A 275 -32.70 18.18 -35.92
C GLU A 275 -33.48 19.50 -35.74
N ASP A 276 -33.63 20.27 -36.82
CA ASP A 276 -34.74 21.20 -36.98
C ASP A 276 -35.27 21.04 -38.41
N ASP A 277 -36.50 20.52 -38.49
CA ASP A 277 -37.25 20.23 -39.69
C ASP A 277 -38.52 21.09 -39.66
N ALA A 278 -38.49 22.27 -40.28
CA ALA A 278 -39.67 23.02 -40.73
C ALA A 278 -39.26 24.34 -41.40
N ASN A 279 -39.38 24.45 -42.73
CA ASN A 279 -40.32 25.43 -43.29
C ASN A 279 -40.55 25.19 -44.80
N LYS A 280 -41.81 24.95 -45.16
CA LYS A 280 -42.34 25.10 -46.52
C LYS A 280 -42.98 26.47 -46.60
N GLU A 281 -42.43 27.41 -47.35
CA GLU A 281 -43.22 28.51 -47.90
C GLU A 281 -42.82 28.84 -49.35
N ASN A 282 -43.85 28.90 -50.18
CA ASN A 282 -43.90 29.35 -51.57
C ASN A 282 -43.56 30.85 -51.68
N ILE A 283 -42.72 31.22 -52.65
CA ILE A 283 -42.77 32.55 -53.30
C ILE A 283 -42.55 32.38 -54.83
N PRO A 284 -43.29 33.12 -55.71
CA PRO A 284 -43.41 32.90 -57.15
C PRO A 284 -42.37 33.69 -58.00
N PRO A 285 -42.38 33.59 -59.35
CA PRO A 285 -41.23 33.94 -60.20
C PRO A 285 -41.24 35.39 -60.72
N SER A 286 -40.06 35.96 -61.03
CA SER A 286 -39.93 37.11 -61.93
C SER A 286 -38.53 37.21 -62.57
N ASN A 287 -38.50 37.10 -63.90
CA ASN A 287 -37.68 37.83 -64.88
C ASN A 287 -36.30 38.36 -64.45
N MET A 288 -35.22 37.81 -65.01
CA MET A 288 -34.51 38.27 -66.23
C MET A 288 -33.32 37.35 -66.50
#